data_AF-D6LHP1-F1
#
_entry.id   AF-D6LHP1-F1
#
_cell.length_a   1.000
_cell.length_b   1.000
_cell.length_c   1.000
_cell.angle_alpha   90.00
_cell.angle_beta   90.00
_cell.angle_gamma   90.00
#
_symmetry.space_group_name_H-M   'P 1'
#
loop_
_entity.id
_entity.type
_entity.pdbx_description
1 polymer ?
#
loop_
_entity_poly.entity_id
_entity_poly.type
_entity_poly.pdbx_seq_one_letter_code
_entity_poly.pdbx_strand_id
1 'polypeptide(L)'
;MEQNIKNTKLQGDVSLDFINGKIPTFDEMKLIAEDIAKKYPNYQNYFINFKFPLTDTSERRNEDNYNSLCLFTKSDNSDFRLVLHYNNIPTMDLTLNKNIVGHLGINLISNISPIKEGMSLSQVKEKLGDPAEINNETKESQYYILNENYQVLGILFIQYTGDNVKVANFFSLNNNFSKEQLSAIDSYIAGNIKLEDLKIKELKDIY
;
A
#
# COMPACT_ATOMS: atom_id res chain seq x y z
N MET A 1 40.14 -9.00 28.04
CA MET A 1 39.84 -8.76 26.62
C MET A 1 38.32 -8.73 26.49
N GLU A 2 37.74 -7.54 26.44
CA GLU A 2 36.32 -7.39 26.07
C GLU A 2 36.20 -7.73 24.59
N GLN A 3 35.66 -8.92 24.29
CA GLN A 3 35.18 -9.20 22.94
C GLN A 3 33.94 -8.35 22.74
N ASN A 4 34.13 -7.20 22.11
CA ASN A 4 33.08 -6.38 21.53
C ASN A 4 32.41 -7.25 20.45
N ILE A 5 31.37 -8.01 20.82
CA ILE A 5 30.50 -8.71 19.87
C ILE A 5 29.78 -7.61 19.10
N LYS A 6 30.36 -7.17 17.99
CA LYS A 6 29.63 -6.39 16.99
C LYS A 6 28.49 -7.29 16.53
N ASN A 7 27.27 -7.01 16.98
CA ASN A 7 26.05 -7.54 16.36
C ASN A 7 26.11 -7.20 14.87
N THR A 8 26.52 -8.17 14.04
CA THR A 8 26.73 -7.93 12.61
C THR A 8 25.37 -7.75 11.96
N LYS A 9 25.12 -6.54 11.46
CA LYS A 9 23.88 -6.14 10.78
C LYS A 9 24.13 -6.00 9.28
N LEU A 10 23.29 -6.64 8.47
CA LEU A 10 23.15 -6.36 7.05
C LEU A 10 21.87 -5.55 6.84
N GLN A 11 22.01 -4.39 6.21
CA GLN A 11 20.89 -3.57 5.77
C GLN A 11 21.12 -3.19 4.32
N GLY A 12 20.08 -3.32 3.50
CA GLY A 12 20.16 -3.00 2.09
C GLY A 12 18.79 -2.79 1.49
N ASP A 13 18.78 -2.02 0.41
CA ASP A 13 17.58 -1.78 -0.39
C ASP A 13 17.54 -2.73 -1.58
N VAL A 14 16.34 -3.25 -1.89
CA VAL A 14 16.06 -4.04 -3.09
C VAL A 14 15.02 -3.28 -3.90
N SER A 15 15.44 -2.74 -5.03
CA SER A 15 14.51 -2.12 -5.98
C SER A 15 13.63 -3.20 -6.59
N LEU A 16 12.32 -3.01 -6.50
CA LEU A 16 11.34 -3.85 -7.14
C LEU A 16 11.16 -3.37 -8.58
N ASP A 17 11.41 -4.26 -9.53
CA ASP A 17 10.98 -4.09 -10.91
C ASP A 17 9.83 -5.05 -11.21
N PHE A 18 8.97 -4.67 -12.15
CA PHE A 18 7.92 -5.55 -12.63
C PHE A 18 8.54 -6.70 -13.43
N ILE A 19 8.30 -7.93 -13.00
CA ILE A 19 8.70 -9.14 -13.73
C ILE A 19 7.43 -9.70 -14.39
N ASN A 20 7.42 -9.80 -15.72
CA ASN A 20 6.25 -10.24 -16.50
C ASN A 20 4.96 -9.44 -16.19
N GLY A 21 5.10 -8.13 -15.96
CA GLY A 21 3.98 -7.23 -15.68
C GLY A 21 3.37 -7.40 -14.28
N LYS A 22 3.97 -8.22 -13.42
CA LYS A 22 3.54 -8.41 -12.04
C LYS A 22 4.60 -7.92 -11.06
N ILE A 23 4.12 -7.45 -9.94
CA ILE A 23 4.95 -7.17 -8.77
C ILE A 23 5.18 -8.51 -8.08
N PRO A 24 6.40 -8.80 -7.61
CA PRO A 24 6.63 -9.96 -6.75
C PRO A 24 5.65 -9.96 -5.58
N THR A 25 5.00 -11.09 -5.33
CA THR A 25 4.18 -11.32 -4.13
C THR A 25 5.05 -11.21 -2.86
N PHE A 26 4.42 -11.04 -1.70
CA PHE A 26 5.18 -11.04 -0.44
C PHE A 26 5.94 -12.35 -0.20
N ASP A 27 5.41 -13.48 -0.65
CA ASP A 27 6.11 -14.77 -0.57
C ASP A 27 7.35 -14.79 -1.48
N GLU A 28 7.26 -14.25 -2.71
CA GLU A 28 8.41 -14.11 -3.61
C GLU A 28 9.46 -13.13 -3.04
N MET A 29 9.03 -12.01 -2.45
CA MET A 29 9.95 -11.08 -1.76
C MET A 29 10.63 -11.73 -0.55
N LYS A 30 9.91 -12.55 0.20
CA LYS A 30 10.47 -13.32 1.32
C LYS A 30 11.55 -14.29 0.83
N LEU A 31 11.32 -15.01 -0.27
CA LEU A 31 12.32 -15.90 -0.87
C LEU A 31 13.58 -15.13 -1.29
N ILE A 32 13.43 -13.93 -1.86
CA ILE A 32 14.56 -13.05 -2.18
C ILE A 32 15.34 -12.66 -0.91
N ALA A 33 14.64 -12.29 0.17
CA ALA A 33 15.29 -11.96 1.45
C ALA A 33 16.03 -13.16 2.06
N GLU A 34 15.44 -14.37 1.98
CA GLU A 34 16.07 -15.61 2.40
C GLU A 34 17.33 -15.95 1.60
N ASP A 35 17.31 -15.75 0.28
CA ASP A 35 18.47 -15.98 -0.58
C ASP A 35 19.59 -14.96 -0.32
N ILE A 36 19.26 -13.70 0.00
CA ILE A 36 20.24 -12.71 0.46
C ILE A 36 20.88 -13.17 1.78
N ALA A 37 20.10 -13.68 2.73
CA ALA A 37 20.64 -14.18 4.00
C ALA A 37 21.55 -15.40 3.81
N LYS A 38 21.18 -16.33 2.91
CA LYS A 38 22.04 -17.47 2.55
C LYS A 38 23.35 -17.03 1.90
N LYS A 39 23.32 -15.98 1.07
CA LYS A 39 24.51 -15.44 0.38
C LYS A 39 25.46 -14.72 1.33
N TYR A 40 24.93 -14.10 2.38
CA TYR A 40 25.70 -13.33 3.35
C TYR A 40 25.52 -13.86 4.78
N PRO A 41 25.93 -15.10 5.10
CA PRO A 41 25.56 -15.76 6.36
C PRO A 41 26.26 -15.19 7.61
N ASN A 42 27.25 -14.30 7.45
CA ASN A 42 28.06 -13.75 8.55
C ASN A 42 27.35 -12.65 9.35
N TYR A 43 26.10 -12.31 8.99
CA TYR A 43 25.29 -11.33 9.69
C TYR A 43 24.27 -12.03 10.59
N GLN A 44 24.12 -11.52 11.81
CA GLN A 44 23.11 -11.99 12.75
C GLN A 44 21.75 -11.30 12.52
N ASN A 45 21.76 -10.07 12.01
CA ASN A 45 20.52 -9.32 11.78
C ASN A 45 20.42 -8.84 10.34
N TYR A 46 19.27 -9.06 9.71
CA TYR A 46 18.99 -8.66 8.33
C TYR A 46 17.82 -7.69 8.30
N PHE A 47 17.99 -6.61 7.54
CA PHE A 47 17.00 -5.56 7.32
C PHE A 47 16.94 -5.29 5.81
N ILE A 48 16.09 -6.04 5.11
CA ILE A 48 15.99 -6.00 3.65
C ILE A 48 14.78 -5.17 3.26
N ASN A 49 15.06 -4.02 2.66
CA ASN A 49 14.07 -3.00 2.40
C ASN A 49 13.67 -3.00 0.93
N PHE A 50 12.45 -3.43 0.62
CA PHE A 50 11.96 -3.44 -0.75
C PHE A 50 11.36 -2.08 -1.11
N LYS A 51 11.77 -1.52 -2.25
CA LYS A 51 11.39 -0.16 -2.69
C LYS A 51 10.76 -0.21 -4.08
N PHE A 52 9.65 0.51 -4.29
CA PHE A 52 9.06 0.68 -5.61
C PHE A 52 9.72 1.81 -6.40
N PRO A 53 9.71 1.75 -7.74
CA PRO A 53 10.11 2.85 -8.59
C PRO A 53 8.90 3.79 -8.76
N LEU A 54 8.57 4.53 -7.71
CA LEU A 54 7.53 5.57 -7.77
C LEU A 54 8.03 6.74 -8.62
N THR A 55 7.12 7.34 -9.38
CA THR A 55 7.36 8.56 -10.15
C THR A 55 6.55 9.70 -9.55
N ASP A 56 7.14 10.88 -9.44
CA ASP A 56 6.37 12.07 -9.08
C ASP A 56 5.44 12.50 -10.22
N THR A 57 4.58 13.49 -9.97
CA THR A 57 3.66 14.06 -10.99
C THR A 57 4.38 14.67 -12.19
N SER A 58 5.69 14.93 -12.13
CA SER A 58 6.47 15.42 -13.26
C SER A 58 7.03 14.31 -14.16
N GLU A 59 6.61 13.06 -13.94
CA GLU A 59 7.14 11.83 -14.57
C GLU A 59 8.64 11.61 -14.34
N ARG A 60 9.27 12.39 -13.45
CA ARG A 60 10.66 12.20 -13.10
C ARG A 60 10.72 11.09 -12.06
N ARG A 61 11.53 10.07 -12.33
CA ARG A 61 11.98 9.16 -11.28
C ARG A 61 12.74 10.01 -10.27
N ASN A 62 12.17 10.18 -9.08
CA ASN A 62 12.88 10.80 -7.98
C ASN A 62 13.70 9.71 -7.30
N GLU A 63 14.92 9.49 -7.79
CA GLU A 63 15.81 8.43 -7.30
C GLU A 63 16.24 8.63 -5.83
N ASP A 64 16.07 9.85 -5.30
CA ASP A 64 16.45 10.21 -3.95
C ASP A 64 15.31 9.97 -2.93
N ASN A 65 14.07 9.76 -3.38
CA ASN A 65 12.86 9.76 -2.54
C ASN A 65 12.05 8.45 -2.62
N TYR A 66 12.73 7.31 -2.73
CA TYR A 66 12.08 6.00 -2.76
C TYR A 66 11.48 5.62 -1.40
N ASN A 67 10.15 5.76 -1.29
CA ASN A 67 9.40 5.23 -0.17
C ASN A 67 9.49 3.70 -0.17
N SER A 68 9.92 3.16 0.96
CA SER A 68 9.92 1.72 1.19
C SER A 68 8.50 1.18 1.07
N LEU A 69 8.36 0.09 0.33
CA LEU A 69 7.15 -0.72 0.33
C LEU A 69 7.04 -1.50 1.64
N CYS A 70 8.09 -2.25 1.94
CA CYS A 70 8.14 -3.12 3.08
C CYS A 70 9.58 -3.45 3.48
N LEU A 71 9.73 -3.87 4.72
CA LEU A 71 10.97 -4.29 5.32
C LEU A 71 10.83 -5.71 5.85
N PHE A 72 11.65 -6.60 5.32
CA PHE A 72 11.83 -7.92 5.89
C PHE A 72 12.96 -7.85 6.93
N THR A 73 12.61 -8.16 8.18
CA THR A 73 13.54 -8.19 9.31
C THR A 73 13.78 -9.62 9.77
N LYS A 74 15.02 -9.98 10.04
CA LYS A 74 15.40 -11.24 10.67
C LYS A 74 16.40 -10.96 11.76
N SER A 75 16.17 -11.51 12.95
CA SER A 75 17.09 -11.44 14.08
C SER A 75 17.53 -12.85 14.47
N ASP A 76 18.84 -13.08 14.44
CA ASP A 76 19.46 -14.35 14.79
C ASP A 76 18.82 -15.53 14.02
N ASN A 77 18.39 -16.57 14.73
CA ASN A 77 17.78 -17.77 14.14
C ASN A 77 16.28 -17.65 13.87
N SER A 78 15.67 -16.47 14.00
CA SER A 78 14.23 -16.28 13.71
C SER A 78 13.91 -16.32 12.22
N ASP A 79 12.65 -16.56 11.89
CA ASP A 79 12.16 -16.35 10.52
C ASP A 79 12.08 -14.87 10.17
N PHE A 80 12.14 -14.57 8.87
CA PHE A 80 11.89 -13.23 8.37
C PHE A 80 10.48 -12.77 8.72
N ARG A 81 10.39 -11.58 9.33
CA ARG A 81 9.15 -10.87 9.63
C ARG A 81 8.98 -9.70 8.68
N LEU A 82 7.79 -9.59 8.11
CA LEU A 82 7.38 -8.49 7.24
C LEU A 82 6.91 -7.30 8.07
N VAL A 83 7.44 -6.12 7.78
CA VAL A 83 6.95 -4.83 8.24
C VAL A 83 6.55 -4.02 7.02
N LEU A 84 5.31 -3.54 6.95
CA LEU A 84 4.83 -2.73 5.83
C LEU A 84 5.11 -1.26 6.13
N HIS A 85 5.59 -0.50 5.15
CA HIS A 85 6.05 0.89 5.31
C HIS A 85 5.17 1.94 4.62
N TYR A 86 3.97 1.52 4.22
CA TYR A 86 2.90 2.32 3.62
C TYR A 86 2.64 3.68 4.30
N ASN A 87 2.80 3.75 5.63
CA ASN A 87 2.63 4.97 6.42
C ASN A 87 3.63 6.10 6.10
N ASN A 88 4.66 5.83 5.28
CA ASN A 88 5.67 6.81 4.90
C ASN A 88 5.62 7.22 3.42
N ILE A 89 4.63 6.77 2.63
CA ILE A 89 4.39 7.36 1.31
C ILE A 89 3.89 8.80 1.56
N PRO A 90 4.68 9.87 1.31
CA PRO A 90 4.24 11.22 1.55
C PRO A 90 2.97 11.43 0.73
N THR A 91 1.89 11.65 1.44
CA THR A 91 0.63 12.03 0.84
C THR A 91 0.79 13.32 0.04
N MET A 92 0.13 13.30 -1.12
CA MET A 92 -0.04 14.32 -2.16
C MET A 92 1.07 14.38 -3.20
N ASP A 93 0.64 14.18 -4.45
CA ASP A 93 1.37 14.26 -5.72
C ASP A 93 2.25 13.06 -6.09
N LEU A 94 1.74 11.85 -5.85
CA LEU A 94 2.35 10.62 -6.34
C LEU A 94 1.50 9.97 -7.43
N THR A 95 2.14 9.71 -8.57
CA THR A 95 1.59 8.94 -9.68
C THR A 95 2.18 7.54 -9.62
N LEU A 96 1.34 6.54 -9.40
CA LEU A 96 1.78 5.16 -9.34
C LEU A 96 1.83 4.55 -10.75
N ASN A 97 2.69 3.55 -10.94
CA ASN A 97 2.69 2.79 -12.18
C ASN A 97 1.39 1.99 -12.31
N LYS A 98 0.67 2.10 -13.44
CA LYS A 98 -0.60 1.40 -13.69
C LYS A 98 -0.61 -0.10 -13.36
N ASN A 99 0.53 -0.77 -13.48
CA ASN A 99 0.65 -2.21 -13.24
C ASN A 99 0.51 -2.59 -11.75
N ILE A 100 0.49 -1.62 -10.82
CA ILE A 100 0.25 -1.87 -9.40
C ILE A 100 -1.24 -1.96 -9.05
N VAL A 101 -2.12 -1.50 -9.94
CA VAL A 101 -3.57 -1.51 -9.70
C VAL A 101 -4.06 -2.96 -9.53
N GLY A 102 -4.84 -3.20 -8.48
CA GLY A 102 -5.35 -4.52 -8.10
C GLY A 102 -4.37 -5.33 -7.23
N HIS A 103 -3.21 -4.77 -6.90
CA HIS A 103 -2.22 -5.40 -6.03
C HIS A 103 -2.04 -4.60 -4.74
N LEU A 104 -1.75 -5.30 -3.64
CA LEU A 104 -1.32 -4.68 -2.39
C LEU A 104 -2.31 -3.63 -1.84
N GLY A 105 -3.61 -3.88 -2.01
CA GLY A 105 -4.67 -2.97 -1.59
C GLY A 105 -4.79 -1.68 -2.39
N ILE A 106 -4.15 -1.57 -3.56
CA ILE A 106 -4.19 -0.38 -4.41
C ILE A 106 -5.23 -0.55 -5.50
N ASN A 107 -6.20 0.37 -5.58
CA ASN A 107 -7.34 0.27 -6.49
C ASN A 107 -7.64 1.62 -7.16
N LEU A 108 -8.08 1.58 -8.43
CA LEU A 108 -8.71 2.74 -9.07
C LEU A 108 -10.05 3.00 -8.39
N ILE A 109 -10.40 4.27 -8.20
CA ILE A 109 -11.69 4.67 -7.66
C ILE A 109 -12.85 4.11 -8.50
N SER A 110 -12.70 4.09 -9.83
CA SER A 110 -13.70 3.52 -10.74
C SER A 110 -13.95 2.02 -10.55
N ASN A 111 -12.99 1.30 -9.98
CA ASN A 111 -13.09 -0.14 -9.72
C ASN A 111 -13.70 -0.44 -8.34
N ILE A 112 -13.93 0.57 -7.50
CA ILE A 112 -14.52 0.36 -6.19
C ILE A 112 -16.00 0.04 -6.35
N SER A 113 -16.33 -1.23 -6.17
CA SER A 113 -17.72 -1.65 -5.98
C SER A 113 -18.24 -1.21 -4.61
N PRO A 114 -19.56 -0.98 -4.46
CA PRO A 114 -20.12 -0.54 -3.19
C PRO A 114 -19.77 -1.44 -2.01
N ILE A 115 -19.37 -0.83 -0.89
CA ILE A 115 -19.07 -1.49 0.38
C ILE A 115 -20.07 -1.00 1.42
N LYS A 116 -20.77 -1.93 2.04
CA LYS A 116 -21.89 -1.63 2.95
C LYS A 116 -21.65 -2.27 4.31
N GLU A 117 -22.23 -1.67 5.34
CA GLU A 117 -22.33 -2.28 6.66
C GLU A 117 -22.94 -3.68 6.56
N GLY A 118 -22.38 -4.63 7.29
CA GLY A 118 -22.78 -6.04 7.31
C GLY A 118 -22.20 -6.91 6.19
N MET A 119 -21.49 -6.35 5.21
CA MET A 119 -20.74 -7.12 4.21
C MET A 119 -19.61 -7.92 4.89
N SER A 120 -19.33 -9.15 4.44
CA SER A 120 -18.20 -9.91 5.00
C SER A 120 -16.85 -9.38 4.50
N LEU A 121 -15.77 -9.59 5.26
CA LEU A 121 -14.43 -9.23 4.81
C LEU A 121 -14.02 -10.04 3.57
N SER A 122 -14.51 -11.28 3.41
CA SER A 122 -14.28 -12.06 2.19
C SER A 122 -14.88 -11.37 0.96
N GLN A 123 -16.10 -10.83 1.07
CA GLN A 123 -16.76 -10.10 -0.01
C GLN A 123 -16.04 -8.79 -0.34
N VAL A 124 -15.45 -8.12 0.66
CA VAL A 124 -14.59 -6.95 0.42
C VAL A 124 -13.33 -7.35 -0.34
N LYS A 125 -12.68 -8.45 0.06
CA LYS A 125 -11.48 -8.97 -0.61
C LYS A 125 -11.74 -9.42 -2.05
N GLU A 126 -12.88 -10.02 -2.33
CA GLU A 126 -13.29 -10.36 -3.70
C GLU A 126 -13.41 -9.12 -4.59
N LYS A 127 -13.72 -7.95 -4.01
CA LYS A 127 -13.87 -6.68 -4.73
C LYS A 127 -12.56 -5.90 -4.87
N LEU A 128 -11.77 -5.85 -3.79
CA LEU A 128 -10.62 -4.95 -3.69
C LEU A 128 -9.25 -5.67 -3.63
N GLY A 129 -9.26 -7.00 -3.59
CA GLY A 129 -8.07 -7.80 -3.30
C GLY A 129 -7.70 -7.77 -1.82
N ASP A 130 -6.49 -8.22 -1.52
CA ASP A 130 -5.94 -8.11 -0.16
C ASP A 130 -5.67 -6.64 0.21
N PRO A 131 -5.95 -6.23 1.46
CA PRO A 131 -5.67 -4.88 1.93
C PRO A 131 -4.18 -4.58 1.95
N ALA A 132 -3.85 -3.28 1.87
CA ALA A 132 -2.49 -2.79 2.03
C ALA A 132 -2.02 -2.99 3.47
N GLU A 133 -2.90 -2.80 4.45
CA GLU A 133 -2.61 -3.00 5.87
C GLU A 133 -3.84 -3.51 6.62
N ILE A 134 -3.62 -4.31 7.66
CA ILE A 134 -4.65 -4.70 8.63
C ILE A 134 -4.18 -4.28 10.02
N ASN A 135 -4.87 -3.31 10.61
CA ASN A 135 -4.68 -2.96 12.02
C ASN A 135 -5.56 -3.86 12.89
N ASN A 136 -4.92 -4.81 13.57
CA ASN A 136 -5.60 -5.79 14.42
C ASN A 136 -6.09 -5.21 15.75
N GLU A 137 -5.57 -4.06 16.18
CA GLU A 137 -5.97 -3.37 17.42
C GLU A 137 -7.24 -2.56 17.17
N THR A 138 -7.26 -1.75 16.11
CA THR A 138 -8.42 -0.93 15.74
C THR A 138 -9.46 -1.67 14.91
N LYS A 139 -9.16 -2.92 14.50
CA LYS A 139 -10.00 -3.74 13.61
C LYS A 139 -10.32 -3.01 12.32
N GLU A 140 -9.27 -2.62 11.60
CA GLU A 140 -9.35 -1.81 10.40
C GLU A 140 -8.49 -2.38 9.28
N SER A 141 -8.99 -2.37 8.05
CA SER A 141 -8.22 -2.70 6.84
C SER A 141 -8.08 -1.45 5.97
N GLN A 142 -6.92 -1.26 5.36
CA GLN A 142 -6.60 -0.07 4.57
C GLN A 142 -6.41 -0.41 3.09
N TYR A 143 -6.92 0.45 2.21
CA TYR A 143 -6.77 0.36 0.77
C TYR A 143 -6.40 1.72 0.20
N TYR A 144 -5.46 1.78 -0.74
CA TYR A 144 -5.12 3.01 -1.45
C TYR A 144 -6.02 3.19 -2.65
N ILE A 145 -6.57 4.39 -2.79
CA ILE A 145 -7.48 4.72 -3.88
C ILE A 145 -6.81 5.70 -4.83
N LEU A 146 -6.82 5.38 -6.12
CA LEU A 146 -6.24 6.18 -7.19
C LEU A 146 -7.31 6.79 -8.09
N ASN A 147 -7.00 7.87 -8.79
CA ASN A 147 -7.78 8.33 -9.94
C ASN A 147 -7.39 7.55 -11.22
N GLU A 148 -8.06 7.86 -12.34
CA GLU A 148 -7.80 7.21 -13.64
C GLU A 148 -6.39 7.49 -14.20
N ASN A 149 -5.72 8.52 -13.70
CA ASN A 149 -4.33 8.84 -14.03
C ASN A 149 -3.34 8.18 -13.04
N TYR A 150 -3.80 7.24 -12.21
CA TYR A 150 -3.00 6.51 -11.22
C TYR A 150 -2.41 7.38 -10.10
N GLN A 151 -2.95 8.57 -9.90
CA GLN A 151 -2.56 9.45 -8.80
C GLN A 151 -3.33 9.05 -7.54
N VAL A 152 -2.63 9.03 -6.41
CA VAL A 152 -3.24 8.68 -5.12
C VAL A 152 -4.24 9.76 -4.70
N LEU A 153 -5.52 9.39 -4.60
CA LEU A 153 -6.57 10.25 -4.06
C LEU A 153 -6.61 10.18 -2.54
N GLY A 154 -6.35 9.03 -1.95
CA GLY A 154 -6.44 8.85 -0.50
C GLY A 154 -6.47 7.38 -0.08
N ILE A 155 -6.91 7.15 1.15
CA ILE A 155 -6.99 5.83 1.78
C ILE A 155 -8.45 5.54 2.12
N LEU A 156 -8.92 4.37 1.73
CA LEU A 156 -10.18 3.80 2.15
C LEU A 156 -9.93 2.89 3.36
N PHE A 157 -10.57 3.24 4.47
CA PHE A 157 -10.56 2.49 5.71
C PHE A 157 -11.81 1.64 5.84
N ILE A 158 -11.63 0.34 6.04
CA ILE A 158 -12.71 -0.62 6.31
C ILE A 158 -12.60 -1.07 7.76
N GLN A 159 -13.44 -0.51 8.62
CA GLN A 159 -13.54 -0.95 10.01
C GLN A 159 -14.50 -2.13 10.10
N TYR A 160 -14.16 -3.11 10.93
CA TYR A 160 -14.90 -4.36 11.03
C TYR A 160 -15.11 -4.83 12.47
N THR A 161 -16.18 -5.60 12.68
CA THR A 161 -16.44 -6.32 13.93
C THR A 161 -16.62 -7.80 13.60
N GLY A 162 -15.76 -8.65 14.15
CA GLY A 162 -15.69 -10.05 13.71
C GLY A 162 -15.27 -10.11 12.25
N ASP A 163 -16.08 -10.76 11.41
CA ASP A 163 -15.84 -10.86 9.95
C ASP A 163 -16.69 -9.89 9.12
N ASN A 164 -17.40 -8.96 9.77
CA ASN A 164 -18.35 -8.08 9.09
C ASN A 164 -17.90 -6.62 9.11
N VAL A 165 -18.09 -5.94 7.98
CA VAL A 165 -17.88 -4.50 7.83
C VAL A 165 -18.83 -3.76 8.76
N LYS A 166 -18.26 -2.86 9.56
CA LYS A 166 -19.00 -1.90 10.39
C LYS A 166 -19.15 -0.59 9.64
N VAL A 167 -18.06 -0.07 9.08
CA VAL A 167 -18.06 1.18 8.33
C VAL A 167 -16.92 1.19 7.31
N ALA A 168 -17.16 1.86 6.18
CA ALA A 168 -16.17 2.15 5.16
C ALA A 168 -16.07 3.68 5.02
N ASN A 169 -14.89 4.24 5.25
CA ASN A 169 -14.67 5.69 5.22
C ASN A 169 -13.47 6.03 4.35
N PHE A 170 -13.62 7.03 3.49
CA PHE A 170 -12.53 7.58 2.72
C PHE A 170 -11.87 8.74 3.45
N PHE A 171 -10.55 8.73 3.43
CA PHE A 171 -9.73 9.80 3.96
C PHE A 171 -8.74 10.24 2.90
N SER A 172 -8.62 11.55 2.74
CA SER A 172 -7.60 12.14 1.90
C SER A 172 -6.92 13.25 2.66
N LEU A 173 -5.59 13.29 2.58
CA LEU A 173 -4.83 14.46 2.97
C LEU A 173 -4.86 15.52 1.86
N ASN A 174 -5.34 15.21 0.64
CA ASN A 174 -5.41 16.16 -0.47
C ASN A 174 -6.19 17.43 -0.10
N ASN A 175 -5.46 18.50 0.19
CA ASN A 175 -6.03 19.78 0.59
C ASN A 175 -6.87 20.44 -0.52
N ASN A 176 -6.78 19.95 -1.77
CA ASN A 176 -7.60 20.41 -2.87
C ASN A 176 -9.03 19.83 -2.83
N PHE A 177 -9.29 18.77 -2.06
CA PHE A 177 -10.65 18.28 -1.89
C PHE A 177 -11.46 19.15 -0.94
N SER A 178 -12.58 19.66 -1.45
CA SER A 178 -13.62 20.24 -0.62
C SER A 178 -14.31 19.17 0.22
N LYS A 179 -14.95 19.57 1.32
CA LYS A 179 -15.77 18.68 2.14
C LYS A 179 -16.89 18.00 1.34
N GLU A 180 -17.45 18.70 0.36
CA GLU A 180 -18.49 18.19 -0.51
C GLU A 180 -17.95 17.09 -1.43
N GLN A 181 -16.73 17.25 -1.96
CA GLN A 181 -16.08 16.23 -2.77
C GLN A 181 -15.75 14.98 -1.94
N LEU A 182 -15.21 15.12 -0.73
CA LEU A 182 -14.96 13.98 0.16
C LEU A 182 -16.27 13.23 0.50
N SER A 183 -17.33 13.96 0.84
CA SER A 183 -18.65 13.37 1.11
C SER A 183 -19.26 12.67 -0.12
N ALA A 184 -19.00 13.18 -1.32
CA ALA A 184 -19.40 12.53 -2.56
C ALA A 184 -18.63 11.21 -2.77
N ILE A 185 -17.32 11.17 -2.49
CA ILE A 185 -16.52 9.93 -2.54
C ILE A 185 -17.09 8.90 -1.56
N ASP A 186 -17.33 9.27 -0.30
CA ASP A 186 -17.94 8.37 0.68
C ASP A 186 -19.31 7.86 0.20
N SER A 187 -20.13 8.75 -0.36
CA SER A 187 -21.44 8.39 -0.92
C SER A 187 -21.32 7.42 -2.09
N TYR A 188 -20.31 7.57 -2.94
CA TYR A 188 -20.03 6.64 -4.04
C TYR A 188 -19.57 5.26 -3.52
N ILE A 189 -18.65 5.23 -2.55
CA ILE A 189 -18.15 4.00 -1.94
C ILE A 189 -19.28 3.23 -1.24
N ALA A 190 -20.22 3.93 -0.61
CA ALA A 190 -21.42 3.31 -0.04
C ALA A 190 -22.43 2.82 -1.11
N GLY A 191 -22.27 3.24 -2.37
CA GLY A 191 -23.16 2.94 -3.48
C GLY A 191 -24.43 3.80 -3.51
N ASN A 192 -24.41 4.98 -2.89
CA ASN A 192 -25.53 5.93 -2.88
C ASN A 192 -25.57 6.80 -4.14
N ILE A 193 -24.43 6.99 -4.80
CA ILE A 193 -24.31 7.67 -6.09
C ILE A 193 -23.45 6.84 -7.04
N LYS A 194 -23.51 7.12 -8.34
CA LYS A 194 -22.68 6.45 -9.33
C LYS A 194 -21.37 7.20 -9.57
N LEU A 195 -20.39 6.51 -10.18
CA LEU A 195 -19.11 7.11 -10.59
C LEU A 195 -19.32 8.33 -11.52
N GLU A 196 -20.30 8.26 -12.43
CA GLU A 196 -20.64 9.35 -13.35
C GLU A 196 -21.12 10.63 -12.66
N ASP A 197 -21.62 10.50 -11.43
CA ASP A 197 -22.11 11.60 -10.61
C ASP A 197 -21.00 12.23 -9.73
N LEU A 198 -19.82 11.60 -9.65
CA LEU A 198 -18.67 12.14 -8.93
C LEU A 198 -18.09 13.33 -9.69
N LYS A 199 -18.49 14.54 -9.32
CA LYS A 199 -17.97 15.81 -9.85
C LYS A 199 -16.68 16.23 -9.15
N ILE A 200 -15.63 15.44 -9.35
CA ILE A 200 -14.31 15.70 -8.78
C ILE A 200 -13.37 16.04 -9.91
N LYS A 201 -12.79 17.23 -9.85
CA LYS A 201 -11.93 17.78 -10.91
C LYS A 201 -10.68 16.91 -11.12
N GLU A 202 -10.14 16.40 -10.01
CA GLU A 202 -8.98 15.53 -9.89
C GLU A 202 -9.24 14.09 -10.39
N LEU A 203 -10.45 13.72 -10.84
CA LEU A 203 -10.69 12.42 -11.48
C LEU A 203 -10.17 12.35 -12.91
N LYS A 204 -10.03 13.51 -13.57
CA LYS A 204 -9.65 13.60 -14.98
C LYS A 204 -8.50 14.57 -15.24
N ASP A 205 -8.17 15.45 -14.29
CA ASP A 205 -7.19 16.49 -14.55
C ASP A 205 -5.76 15.96 -14.59
N ILE A 206 -5.15 16.28 -15.72
CA ILE A 206 -3.73 16.28 -16.04
C ILE A 206 -3.24 17.67 -15.58
N TYR A 207 -2.33 17.74 -14.62
CA TYR A 207 -1.52 18.94 -14.45
C TYR A 207 -0.37 18.90 -15.45
#